data_AF-A0A089KY62-F1
#
_entry.id   AF-A0A089KY62-F1
#
_cell.length_a   1.000
_cell.length_b   1.000
_cell.length_c   1.000
_cell.angle_alpha   90.00
_cell.angle_beta   90.00
_cell.angle_gamma   90.00
#
_symmetry.space_group_name_H-M   'P 1'
#
loop_
_entity.id
_entity.type
_entity.pdbx_description
1 polymer ?
#
loop_
_entity_poly.entity_id
_entity_poly.type
_entity_poly.pdbx_seq_one_letter_code
_entity_poly.pdbx_strand_id
1 'polypeptide(L)' 'MSKKTYKLIANIITFCSIGYVIYIGFFVFFDKPGASDEIAALYLKMGYAYAILAVSLITRAILKKNKIL' A
#
# COMPACT_ATOMS: atom_id res chain seq x y z
N MET A 1 9.33 -5.84 22.23
CA MET A 1 9.51 -6.61 20.96
C MET A 1 10.94 -6.45 20.45
N SER A 2 11.53 -7.47 19.82
CA SER A 2 12.89 -7.36 19.27
C SER A 2 12.91 -6.54 17.96
N LYS A 3 14.05 -5.91 17.62
CA LYS A 3 14.23 -5.23 16.31
C LYS A 3 13.91 -6.15 15.12
N LYS A 4 14.21 -7.44 15.23
CA LYS A 4 13.89 -8.45 14.19
C LYS A 4 12.38 -8.56 13.97
N THR A 5 11.59 -8.51 15.05
CA THR A 5 10.12 -8.60 14.98
C THR A 5 9.51 -7.34 14.34
N TYR A 6 9.99 -6.14 14.70
CA TYR A 6 9.55 -4.90 14.05
C TYR A 6 9.86 -4.88 12.56
N LYS A 7 11.05 -5.35 12.18
CA LYS A 7 11.45 -5.47 10.78
C LYS A 7 10.59 -6.46 9.99
N LEU A 8 10.25 -7.59 10.59
CA LEU A 8 9.35 -8.58 9.98
C LEU A 8 7.95 -7.98 9.75
N ILE A 9 7.37 -7.32 10.76
CA ILE A 9 6.04 -6.69 10.64
C ILE A 9 6.05 -5.61 9.55
N ALA A 10 7.06 -4.74 9.53
CA ALA A 10 7.17 -3.70 8.50
C ALA A 10 7.28 -4.29 7.09
N ASN A 11 7.97 -5.43 6.93
CA ASN A 11 8.04 -6.14 5.66
C ASN A 11 6.68 -6.72 5.25
N ILE A 12 5.95 -7.34 6.18
CA ILE A 12 4.61 -7.88 5.92
C ILE A 12 3.65 -6.77 5.49
N ILE A 13 3.61 -5.65 6.24
CA ILE A 13 2.76 -4.50 5.90
C ILE A 13 3.10 -3.97 4.51
N THR A 14 4.40 -3.78 4.22
CA THR A 14 4.85 -3.30 2.90
C THR A 14 4.41 -4.26 1.79
N PHE A 15 4.56 -5.58 1.99
CA PHE A 15 4.17 -6.58 1.00
C PHE A 15 2.65 -6.58 0.76
N CYS A 16 1.85 -6.53 1.82
CA CYS A 16 0.39 -6.43 1.72
C CYS A 16 -0.05 -5.16 0.99
N SER A 17 0.56 -4.01 1.30
CA SER A 17 0.25 -2.75 0.62
C SER A 17 0.60 -2.79 -0.87
N ILE A 18 1.75 -3.38 -1.24
CA ILE A 18 2.13 -3.57 -2.64
C ILE A 18 1.13 -4.49 -3.35
N GLY A 19 0.78 -5.63 -2.73
CA GLY A 19 -0.20 -6.57 -3.29
C GLY A 19 -1.56 -5.93 -3.53
N TYR A 20 -2.02 -5.08 -2.59
CA TYR A 20 -3.29 -4.36 -2.73
C TYR A 20 -3.26 -3.33 -3.87
N VAL A 21 -2.16 -2.60 -4.03
CA VAL A 21 -1.97 -1.68 -5.16
C VAL A 21 -1.97 -2.41 -6.50
N ILE A 22 -1.29 -3.56 -6.60
CA ILE A 22 -1.28 -4.39 -7.81
C ILE A 22 -2.69 -4.90 -8.12
N TYR A 23 -3.42 -5.37 -7.11
CA TYR A 23 -4.80 -5.85 -7.25
C TYR A 23 -5.74 -4.76 -7.79
N ILE A 24 -5.69 -3.55 -7.22
CA ILE A 24 -6.51 -2.44 -7.72
C ILE A 24 -6.08 -2.03 -9.12
N GLY A 25 -4.77 -1.95 -9.37
CA GLY A 25 -4.24 -1.64 -10.71
C GLY A 25 -4.77 -2.62 -11.76
N PHE A 26 -4.77 -3.92 -11.45
CA PHE A 26 -5.34 -4.94 -12.33
C PHE A 26 -6.82 -4.67 -12.65
N PHE A 27 -7.63 -4.38 -11.62
CA PHE A 27 -9.05 -4.05 -11.80
C PHE A 27 -9.28 -2.83 -12.70
N VAL A 28 -8.46 -1.79 -12.54
CA VAL A 28 -8.55 -0.58 -13.37
C VAL A 28 -8.19 -0.86 -14.83
N PHE A 29 -7.12 -1.62 -15.09
CA PHE A 29 -6.62 -1.84 -16.44
C PHE A 29 -7.41 -2.91 -17.22
N PHE A 30 -7.84 -3.98 -16.55
CA PHE A 30 -8.41 -5.16 -17.20
C PHE A 30 -9.93 -5.28 -17.05
N ASP A 31 -10.49 -4.88 -15.91
CA ASP A 31 -11.92 -5.09 -15.60
C ASP A 31 -12.79 -3.85 -15.88
N LYS A 32 -12.17 -2.77 -16.38
CA LYS A 32 -12.76 -1.47 -16.78
C LYS A 32 -14.21 -1.27 -16.32
N PRO A 33 -14.45 -0.67 -15.14
CA PRO A 33 -15.81 -0.42 -14.67
C PRO A 33 -16.60 0.39 -15.69
N GLY A 34 -17.81 -0.06 -15.98
CA GLY A 34 -18.66 0.49 -17.05
C GLY A 34 -19.51 1.68 -16.59
N ALA A 35 -19.76 1.81 -15.29
CA ALA A 35 -20.57 2.87 -14.71
C ALA A 35 -19.73 3.96 -14.04
N SER A 36 -20.18 5.22 -14.11
CA SER A 36 -19.42 6.38 -13.64
C SER A 36 -19.21 6.43 -12.12
N ASP A 37 -20.16 5.88 -11.37
CA ASP A 37 -20.11 5.69 -9.92
C ASP A 37 -19.11 4.60 -9.51
N GLU A 38 -19.06 3.50 -10.25
CA GLU A 38 -18.05 2.44 -10.06
C GLU A 38 -16.64 2.95 -10.33
N ILE A 39 -16.48 3.76 -11.38
CA ILE A 39 -15.22 4.44 -11.71
C ILE A 39 -14.78 5.34 -10.55
N ALA A 40 -15.66 6.22 -10.06
CA ALA A 40 -15.35 7.14 -8.97
C ALA A 40 -14.95 6.40 -7.69
N ALA A 41 -15.70 5.34 -7.33
CA ALA A 41 -15.39 4.49 -6.18
C ALA A 41 -14.05 3.77 -6.34
N LEU A 42 -13.71 3.31 -7.55
CA LEU A 42 -12.45 2.64 -7.84
C LEU A 42 -11.26 3.60 -7.74
N TYR A 43 -11.35 4.80 -8.33
CA TYR A 43 -10.31 5.82 -8.23
C TYR A 43 -10.07 6.28 -6.79
N LEU A 44 -11.13 6.40 -5.99
CA LEU A 44 -11.02 6.71 -4.57
C LEU A 44 -10.24 5.62 -3.82
N LYS A 45 -10.62 4.34 -4.00
CA LYS A 45 -9.90 3.18 -3.42
C LYS A 45 -8.44 3.15 -3.85
N MET A 46 -8.19 3.45 -5.12
CA MET A 46 -6.84 3.50 -5.68
C MET A 46 -6.00 4.60 -5.01
N GLY A 47 -6.55 5.80 -4.86
CA GLY A 47 -5.90 6.91 -4.14
C GLY A 47 -5.51 6.53 -2.70
N TYR A 48 -6.43 5.91 -1.95
CA TYR A 48 -6.13 5.43 -0.60
C TYR A 48 -5.04 4.36 -0.57
N ALA A 49 -5.06 3.41 -1.51
CA ALA A 49 -4.05 2.35 -1.59
C ALA A 49 -2.64 2.91 -1.83
N TYR A 50 -2.50 3.84 -2.77
CA TYR A 50 -1.22 4.51 -3.03
C TYR A 50 -0.77 5.38 -1.86
N ALA A 51 -1.68 6.10 -1.20
CA ALA A 51 -1.36 6.90 -0.02
C ALA A 51 -0.85 6.02 1.14
N ILE A 52 -1.50 4.89 1.42
CA ILE A 52 -1.08 3.94 2.47
C ILE A 52 0.29 3.36 2.15
N LEU A 53 0.55 2.99 0.89
CA LEU A 53 1.86 2.50 0.47
C LEU A 53 2.95 3.57 0.66
N ALA A 54 2.68 4.82 0.25
CA ALA A 54 3.61 5.92 0.40
C ALA A 54 3.93 6.20 1.88
N VAL A 55 2.91 6.29 2.74
CA VAL A 55 3.08 6.47 4.19
C VAL A 55 3.91 5.32 4.77
N SER A 56 3.61 4.08 4.41
CA SER A 56 4.34 2.90 4.91
C SER A 56 5.83 2.94 4.53
N LEU A 57 6.14 3.33 3.30
CA LEU A 57 7.52 3.46 2.82
C LEU A 57 8.26 4.62 3.50
N ILE A 58 7.61 5.78 3.68
CA ILE A 58 8.17 6.94 4.39
C ILE A 58 8.45 6.57 5.85
N THR A 59 7.49 5.97 6.56
CA THR A 59 7.67 5.51 7.93
C THR A 59 8.83 4.53 8.04
N ARG A 60 8.92 3.56 7.11
CA ARG A 60 10.04 2.61 7.09
C ARG A 60 11.39 3.30 6.86
N ALA A 61 11.46 4.28 5.96
CA ALA A 61 12.67 5.04 5.70
C ALA A 61 13.13 5.83 6.95
N ILE A 62 12.19 6.47 7.65
CA ILE A 62 12.44 7.20 8.90
C ILE A 62 12.92 6.24 10.00
N LEU A 63 12.27 5.09 10.18
CA LEU A 63 12.66 4.09 11.18
C LEU A 63 14.07 3.53 10.93
N LYS A 64 14.42 3.30 9.66
CA LYS A 64 15.77 2.87 9.26
C LYS A 64 16.81 3.96 9.52
N LYS A 65 16.51 5.23 9.19
CA LYS A 65 17.39 6.37 9.46
C LYS A 65 17.71 6.51 10.96
N ASN A 66 16.73 6.25 11.82
CA ASN A 66 16.88 6.30 13.28
C ASN A 66 17.45 5.01 13.91
N LYS A 67 17.89 4.03 13.09
CA LYS A 67 18.42 2.72 13.56
C LYS A 67 17.46 1.95 14.48
N ILE A 68 16.16 2.24 14.42
CA ILE A 68 15.11 1.53 15.16
C ILE A 68 14.88 0.16 14.51
N LEU A 69 15.01 0.10 13.18
CA LEU A 69 14.74 -1.04 12.31
C LEU A 69 15.99 -1.44 11.49
#